data_AF-A0A7C7R9M5-F1
#
_entry.id   AF-A0A7C7R9M5-F1
#
_cell.length_a   1.000
_cell.length_b   1.000
_cell.length_c   1.000
_cell.angle_alpha   90.00
_cell.angle_beta   90.00
_cell.angle_gamma   90.00
#
_symmetry.space_group_name_H-M   'P 1'
#
loop_
_entity.id
_entity.type
_entity.pdbx_description
1 polymer ?
#
loop_
_entity_poly.entity_id
_entity_poly.type
_entity_poly.pdbx_seq_one_letter_code
_entity_poly.pdbx_strand_id
1 'polypeptide(L)'
;MPIDVEKRKQIEQIFRKFLLNRVKTVHGLKLSHLDINPFLIRILSHELGLDNSEAIVRWLISQRLERGTVTSFGIALQDAAKVFSEGTGVEGADILKTKRGRHHHIQVKSGPNTIPKDLGVRIAQLLRSAQRRNRGSLALYGMCYGSKARVSSIVRKYVQEEGGV
;
A
#
# COMPACT_ATOMS: atom_id res chain seq x y z
N MET A 1 -13.07 18.84 -8.74
CA MET A 1 -12.62 18.81 -10.15
C MET A 1 -13.12 17.50 -10.75
N PRO A 2 -13.89 17.52 -11.84
CA PRO A 2 -14.31 16.29 -12.52
C PRO A 2 -13.07 15.50 -12.95
N ILE A 3 -13.09 14.19 -12.76
CA ILE A 3 -12.04 13.32 -13.31
C ILE A 3 -12.28 13.26 -14.81
N ASP A 4 -11.25 13.62 -15.57
CA ASP A 4 -11.26 13.50 -17.02
C ASP A 4 -11.58 12.05 -17.48
N VAL A 5 -12.28 11.91 -18.60
CA VAL A 5 -12.77 10.61 -19.09
C VAL A 5 -11.62 9.64 -19.34
N GLU A 6 -10.49 10.12 -19.86
CA GLU A 6 -9.32 9.28 -20.13
C GLU A 6 -8.69 8.79 -18.82
N LYS A 7 -8.52 9.69 -17.84
CA LYS A 7 -8.06 9.29 -16.50
C LYS A 7 -8.99 8.28 -15.83
N ARG A 8 -10.31 8.44 -16.00
CA ARG A 8 -11.29 7.48 -15.48
C ARG A 8 -11.08 6.09 -16.08
N LYS A 9 -10.90 6.01 -17.41
CA LYS A 9 -10.61 4.74 -18.10
C LYS A 9 -9.30 4.11 -17.63
N GLN A 10 -8.24 4.89 -17.45
CA GLN A 10 -6.95 4.38 -16.95
C GLN A 10 -7.10 3.78 -15.55
N ILE A 11 -7.80 4.48 -14.64
CA ILE A 11 -8.08 3.98 -13.29
C ILE A 11 -8.91 2.69 -13.34
N GLU A 12 -9.94 2.63 -14.19
CA GLU A 12 -10.74 1.42 -14.39
C GLU A 12 -9.89 0.23 -14.86
N GLN A 13 -8.99 0.44 -15.81
CA GLN A 13 -8.07 -0.60 -16.29
C GLN A 13 -7.13 -1.11 -15.19
N ILE A 14 -6.62 -0.23 -14.32
CA ILE A 14 -5.79 -0.61 -13.18
C ILE A 14 -6.55 -1.55 -12.25
N PHE A 15 -7.78 -1.20 -11.87
CA PHE A 15 -8.59 -2.05 -10.98
C PHE A 15 -9.06 -3.33 -11.65
N ARG A 16 -9.39 -3.29 -12.94
CA ARG A 16 -9.71 -4.50 -13.72
C ARG A 16 -8.54 -5.47 -13.75
N LYS A 17 -7.31 -4.96 -13.99
CA LYS A 17 -6.08 -5.77 -13.95
C LYS A 17 -5.86 -6.36 -12.56
N PHE A 18 -6.05 -5.58 -11.50
CA PHE A 18 -5.99 -6.05 -10.12
C PHE A 18 -6.95 -7.24 -9.89
N LEU A 19 -8.23 -7.11 -10.25
CA LEU A 19 -9.22 -8.18 -10.09
C LEU A 19 -8.86 -9.44 -10.89
N LEU A 20 -8.46 -9.29 -12.15
CA LEU A 20 -8.04 -10.41 -12.99
C LEU A 20 -6.83 -11.14 -12.40
N ASN A 21 -5.85 -10.40 -11.87
CA ASN A 21 -4.69 -10.99 -11.20
C ASN A 21 -5.07 -11.71 -9.91
N ARG A 22 -6.06 -11.21 -9.16
CA ARG A 22 -6.61 -11.90 -7.99
C ARG A 22 -7.22 -13.24 -8.38
N VAL A 23 -8.08 -13.26 -9.40
CA VAL A 23 -8.70 -14.50 -9.92
C VAL A 23 -7.63 -15.50 -10.36
N LYS A 24 -6.63 -15.06 -11.13
CA LYS A 24 -5.51 -15.92 -11.55
C LYS A 24 -4.75 -16.52 -10.37
N THR A 25 -4.51 -15.73 -9.32
CA THR A 25 -3.85 -16.22 -8.11
C THR A 25 -4.69 -17.28 -7.41
N VAL A 26 -6.01 -17.08 -7.33
CA VAL A 26 -6.92 -18.06 -6.71
C VAL A 26 -6.92 -19.37 -7.48
N HIS A 27 -7.08 -19.33 -8.81
CA HIS A 27 -7.08 -20.53 -9.65
C HIS A 27 -5.73 -21.27 -9.63
N GLY A 28 -4.63 -20.57 -9.42
CA GLY A 28 -3.30 -21.16 -9.30
C GLY A 28 -2.94 -21.68 -7.91
N LEU A 29 -3.84 -21.59 -6.92
CA LEU A 29 -3.55 -22.08 -5.57
C LEU A 29 -3.43 -23.60 -5.56
N LYS A 30 -2.37 -24.08 -4.92
CA LYS A 30 -2.09 -25.49 -4.65
C LYS A 30 -1.87 -25.63 -3.15
N LEU A 31 -2.02 -26.85 -2.63
CA LEU A 31 -1.77 -27.12 -1.21
C LEU A 31 -0.33 -26.74 -0.80
N SER A 32 0.64 -26.94 -1.69
CA SER A 32 2.05 -26.54 -1.50
C SER A 32 2.27 -25.02 -1.37
N HIS A 33 1.26 -24.20 -1.66
CA HIS A 33 1.31 -22.75 -1.47
C HIS A 33 0.73 -22.31 -0.11
N LEU A 34 0.24 -23.25 0.71
CA LEU A 34 -0.31 -22.99 2.02
C LEU A 34 0.73 -23.36 3.08
N ASP A 35 1.38 -22.36 3.65
CA ASP A 35 2.28 -22.54 4.79
C ASP A 35 1.46 -22.81 6.05
N ILE A 36 1.39 -24.08 6.48
CA ILE A 36 0.64 -24.49 7.66
C ILE A 36 1.53 -24.36 8.89
N ASN A 37 1.13 -23.55 9.85
CA ASN A 37 1.75 -23.53 11.18
C ASN A 37 0.91 -24.43 12.12
N PRO A 38 1.37 -25.65 12.43
CA PRO A 38 0.58 -26.61 13.22
C PRO A 38 0.34 -26.14 14.66
N PHE A 39 1.27 -25.39 15.25
CA PHE A 39 1.10 -24.81 16.59
C PHE A 39 0.02 -23.74 16.61
N LEU A 40 0.03 -22.85 15.62
CA LEU A 40 -0.97 -21.80 15.51
C LEU A 40 -2.36 -22.39 15.25
N ILE A 41 -2.47 -23.38 14.36
CA ILE A 41 -3.74 -24.08 14.10
C ILE A 41 -4.25 -24.74 15.37
N ARG A 42 -3.40 -25.42 16.14
CA ARG A 42 -3.79 -26.07 17.40
C ARG A 42 -4.29 -25.07 18.44
N ILE A 43 -3.68 -23.89 18.53
CA ILE A 43 -4.08 -22.83 19.48
C ILE A 43 -5.42 -22.21 19.05
N LEU A 44 -5.60 -21.98 17.75
CA LEU A 44 -6.79 -21.31 17.22
C LEU A 44 -7.97 -22.25 16.95
N SER A 45 -7.77 -23.57 16.99
CA SER A 45 -8.76 -24.52 16.49
C SER A 45 -10.08 -24.47 17.26
N HIS A 46 -10.03 -24.23 18.57
CA HIS A 46 -11.23 -24.09 19.39
C HIS A 46 -11.97 -22.79 19.06
N GLU A 47 -11.27 -21.66 19.10
CA GLU A 47 -11.85 -20.32 18.93
C GLU A 47 -12.40 -20.07 17.52
N LEU A 48 -11.79 -20.69 16.51
CA LEU A 48 -12.16 -20.50 15.10
C LEU A 48 -12.93 -21.68 14.50
N GLY A 49 -13.27 -22.69 15.30
CA GLY A 49 -13.99 -23.88 14.82
C GLY A 49 -13.22 -24.65 13.75
N LEU A 50 -11.90 -24.80 13.90
CA LEU A 50 -11.05 -25.56 12.98
C LEU A 50 -10.97 -27.03 13.42
N ASP A 51 -12.13 -27.67 13.52
CA ASP A 51 -12.34 -29.01 14.09
C ASP A 51 -12.02 -30.15 13.13
N ASN A 52 -11.87 -29.86 11.84
CA ASN A 52 -11.55 -30.83 10.80
C ASN A 52 -10.62 -30.26 9.72
N SER A 53 -10.07 -31.15 8.89
CA SER A 53 -9.12 -30.80 7.84
C SER A 53 -9.70 -29.83 6.80
N GLU A 54 -10.98 -29.96 6.46
CA GLU A 54 -11.64 -29.06 5.52
C GLU A 54 -11.76 -27.64 6.09
N ALA A 55 -12.15 -27.50 7.35
CA ALA A 55 -12.24 -26.22 8.05
C ALA A 55 -10.87 -25.52 8.09
N ILE A 56 -9.81 -26.27 8.40
CA ILE A 56 -8.42 -25.76 8.41
C ILE A 56 -8.04 -25.27 7.01
N VAL A 57 -8.27 -26.05 5.96
CA VAL A 57 -7.92 -25.68 4.57
C VAL A 57 -8.71 -24.47 4.11
N ARG A 58 -10.02 -24.40 4.38
CA ARG A 58 -10.87 -23.25 4.06
C ARG A 58 -10.36 -21.98 4.75
N TRP A 59 -10.00 -22.07 6.02
CA TRP A 59 -9.44 -20.95 6.76
C TRP A 59 -8.10 -20.48 6.16
N LEU A 60 -7.19 -21.41 5.85
CA LEU A 60 -5.90 -21.09 5.22
C LEU A 60 -6.06 -20.41 3.85
N ILE A 61 -6.99 -20.88 3.03
CA ILE A 61 -7.33 -20.26 1.74
C ILE A 61 -7.85 -18.84 1.96
N SER A 62 -8.83 -18.66 2.85
CA SER A 62 -9.38 -17.33 3.17
C SER A 62 -8.28 -16.36 3.62
N GLN A 63 -7.40 -16.80 4.52
CA GLN A 63 -6.25 -16.03 4.99
C GLN A 63 -5.28 -15.66 3.86
N ARG A 64 -5.00 -16.59 2.94
CA ARG A 64 -4.15 -16.34 1.77
C ARG A 64 -4.79 -15.34 0.81
N LEU A 65 -6.10 -15.42 0.60
CA LEU A 65 -6.88 -14.49 -0.22
C LEU A 65 -6.88 -13.09 0.38
N GLU A 66 -7.19 -12.97 1.67
CA GLU A 66 -7.26 -11.70 2.37
C GLU A 66 -5.91 -10.97 2.35
N ARG A 67 -4.84 -11.63 2.81
CA ARG A 67 -3.48 -11.04 2.81
C ARG A 67 -3.02 -10.64 1.41
N GLY A 68 -3.24 -11.51 0.43
CA GLY A 68 -2.88 -11.24 -0.96
C GLY A 68 -3.66 -10.05 -1.53
N THR A 69 -4.93 -9.90 -1.15
CA THR A 69 -5.80 -8.81 -1.58
C THR A 69 -5.33 -7.49 -1.00
N VAL A 70 -5.04 -7.40 0.29
CA VAL A 70 -4.58 -6.16 0.95
C VAL A 70 -3.30 -5.62 0.31
N THR A 71 -2.31 -6.47 0.11
CA THR A 71 -1.03 -6.04 -0.50
C THR A 71 -1.20 -5.58 -1.94
N SER A 72 -1.89 -6.38 -2.77
CA SER A 72 -2.06 -6.04 -4.19
C SER A 72 -3.01 -4.86 -4.42
N PHE A 73 -3.98 -4.66 -3.53
CA PHE A 73 -4.85 -3.49 -3.56
C PHE A 73 -4.09 -2.20 -3.22
N GLY A 74 -3.14 -2.27 -2.28
CA GLY A 74 -2.27 -1.13 -1.97
C GLY A 74 -1.46 -0.66 -3.18
N ILE A 75 -0.97 -1.61 -4.00
CA ILE A 75 -0.29 -1.31 -5.28
C ILE A 75 -1.27 -0.68 -6.27
N ALA A 76 -2.47 -1.25 -6.43
CA ALA A 76 -3.48 -0.70 -7.34
C ALA A 76 -3.87 0.74 -6.97
N LEU A 77 -4.01 1.06 -5.69
CA LEU A 77 -4.26 2.41 -5.21
C LEU A 77 -3.10 3.36 -5.50
N GLN A 78 -1.86 2.92 -5.30
CA GLN A 78 -0.67 3.69 -5.62
C GLN A 78 -0.62 3.99 -7.13
N ASP A 79 -0.88 3.00 -7.98
CA ASP A 79 -0.91 3.16 -9.43
C ASP A 79 -2.04 4.09 -9.88
N ALA A 80 -3.23 3.98 -9.29
CA ALA A 80 -4.32 4.90 -9.54
C ALA A 80 -3.98 6.35 -9.12
N ALA A 81 -3.26 6.52 -8.01
CA ALA A 81 -2.80 7.82 -7.58
C ALA A 81 -1.73 8.41 -8.54
N LYS A 82 -0.88 7.56 -9.13
CA LYS A 82 0.12 7.95 -10.14
C LYS A 82 -0.49 8.45 -11.45
N VAL A 83 -1.73 8.09 -11.80
CA VAL A 83 -2.46 8.68 -12.95
C VAL A 83 -2.58 10.20 -12.84
N PHE A 84 -2.55 10.73 -11.61
CA PHE A 84 -2.54 12.16 -11.38
C PHE A 84 -1.13 12.75 -11.37
N SER A 85 -0.06 11.97 -11.34
CA SER A 85 1.30 12.47 -11.20
C SER A 85 1.85 13.17 -12.44
N GLU A 86 2.72 14.15 -12.22
CA GLU A 86 3.73 14.55 -13.19
C GLU A 86 4.91 13.55 -13.16
N GLY A 87 5.81 13.56 -14.15
CA GLY A 87 7.00 12.71 -14.13
C GLY A 87 7.87 13.04 -12.92
N THR A 88 8.07 12.09 -12.00
CA THR A 88 8.68 12.40 -10.69
C THR A 88 10.16 12.75 -10.80
N GLY A 89 10.90 12.09 -11.70
CA GLY A 89 12.33 12.33 -11.96
C GLY A 89 13.25 12.08 -10.76
N VAL A 90 12.71 11.62 -9.62
CA VAL A 90 13.44 11.45 -8.36
C VAL A 90 13.03 10.14 -7.68
N GLU A 91 14.03 9.45 -7.14
CA GLU A 91 13.82 8.24 -6.35
C GLU A 91 13.10 8.55 -5.03
N GLY A 92 12.07 7.75 -4.71
CA GLY A 92 11.30 7.80 -3.46
C GLY A 92 10.16 8.82 -3.40
N ALA A 93 9.82 9.46 -4.52
CA ALA A 93 8.51 10.07 -4.69
C ALA A 93 7.71 9.21 -5.67
N ASP A 94 6.56 8.70 -5.24
CA ASP A 94 5.64 8.01 -6.15
C ASP A 94 4.90 9.02 -7.02
N ILE A 95 4.64 10.21 -6.48
CA ILE A 95 3.89 11.27 -7.15
C ILE A 95 4.66 12.59 -7.05
N LEU A 96 4.65 13.34 -8.15
CA LEU A 96 5.01 14.75 -8.20
C LEU A 96 3.78 15.56 -8.58
N LYS A 97 3.51 16.61 -7.80
CA LYS A 97 2.48 17.60 -8.13
C LYS A 97 2.97 19.02 -8.00
N THR A 98 2.70 19.83 -9.01
CA THR A 98 3.00 21.26 -8.99
C THR A 98 1.74 22.05 -8.68
N LYS A 99 1.77 22.82 -7.59
CA LYS A 99 0.66 23.71 -7.19
C LYS A 99 1.22 25.08 -6.89
N ARG A 100 0.72 26.11 -7.59
CA ARG A 100 1.16 27.51 -7.46
C ARG A 100 2.69 27.65 -7.61
N GLY A 101 3.27 26.99 -8.61
CA GLY A 101 4.71 27.01 -8.87
C GLY A 101 5.57 26.20 -7.90
N ARG A 102 4.97 25.53 -6.90
CA ARG A 102 5.69 24.72 -5.91
C ARG A 102 5.52 23.23 -6.17
N HIS A 103 6.63 22.51 -6.25
CA HIS A 103 6.65 21.06 -6.39
C HIS A 103 6.35 20.36 -5.06
N HIS A 104 5.53 19.32 -5.11
CA HIS A 104 5.17 18.45 -4.00
C HIS A 104 5.55 17.02 -4.37
N HIS A 105 6.61 16.52 -3.75
CA HIS A 105 7.09 15.14 -3.86
C HIS A 105 6.37 14.29 -2.81
N ILE A 106 5.60 13.31 -3.25
CA ILE A 106 4.71 12.54 -2.38
C ILE A 106 5.10 11.06 -2.46
N GLN A 107 5.45 10.47 -1.33
CA GLN A 107 5.47 9.01 -1.19
C GLN A 107 4.07 8.55 -0.79
N VAL A 108 3.48 7.64 -1.56
CA VAL A 108 2.13 7.15 -1.32
C VAL A 108 2.16 5.83 -0.56
N LYS A 109 1.27 5.70 0.40
CA LYS A 109 0.88 4.42 1.00
C LYS A 109 -0.63 4.28 0.96
N SER A 110 -1.10 3.05 1.05
CA SER A 110 -2.53 2.78 0.95
C SER A 110 -3.30 3.39 2.13
N GLY A 111 -2.79 3.27 3.35
CA GLY A 111 -3.46 3.76 4.56
C GLY A 111 -2.52 4.02 5.76
N PRO A 112 -3.11 4.22 6.96
CA PRO A 112 -2.42 4.84 8.11
C PRO A 112 -1.41 3.98 8.87
N ASN A 113 -1.55 2.65 8.83
CA ASN A 113 -0.75 1.70 9.61
C ASN A 113 0.04 0.77 8.67
N THR A 114 0.75 1.34 7.70
CA THR A 114 1.27 0.56 6.56
C THR A 114 2.76 0.30 6.59
N ILE A 115 3.52 0.86 7.54
CA ILE A 115 4.98 0.79 7.50
C ILE A 115 5.62 0.47 8.87
N PRO A 116 6.67 -0.36 8.89
CA PRO A 116 7.57 -0.48 10.04
C PRO A 116 8.54 0.71 10.13
N LYS A 117 9.29 0.80 11.25
CA LYS A 117 10.21 1.90 11.56
C LYS A 117 11.27 2.13 10.49
N ASP A 118 11.98 1.08 10.10
CA ASP A 118 13.04 1.09 9.10
C ASP A 118 12.56 1.66 7.76
N LEU A 119 11.35 1.27 7.34
CA LEU A 119 10.73 1.80 6.14
C LEU A 119 10.36 3.28 6.30
N GLY A 120 9.90 3.69 7.49
CA GLY A 120 9.65 5.11 7.82
C GLY A 120 10.90 5.97 7.66
N VAL A 121 12.02 5.55 8.26
CA VAL A 121 13.31 6.24 8.16
C VAL A 121 13.76 6.34 6.69
N ARG A 122 13.66 5.24 5.93
CA ARG A 122 14.03 5.22 4.51
C ARG A 122 13.18 6.17 3.67
N ILE A 123 11.86 6.22 3.90
CA ILE A 123 10.96 7.15 3.19
C ILE A 123 11.35 8.60 3.47
N ALA A 124 11.61 8.95 4.73
CA ALA A 124 12.04 10.30 5.10
C ALA A 124 13.34 10.69 4.37
N GLN A 125 14.35 9.81 4.39
CA GLN A 125 15.63 10.05 3.70
C GLN A 125 15.46 10.30 2.20
N LEU A 126 14.64 9.48 1.53
CA LEU A 126 14.41 9.62 0.09
C LEU A 126 13.68 10.92 -0.26
N LEU A 127 12.61 11.25 0.48
CA LEU A 127 11.86 12.49 0.26
C LEU A 127 12.70 13.74 0.56
N ARG A 128 13.55 13.70 1.60
CA ARG A 128 14.52 14.76 1.87
C ARG A 128 15.57 14.89 0.77
N SER A 129 16.00 13.76 0.18
CA SER A 129 16.88 13.76 -0.99
C SER A 129 16.20 14.41 -2.20
N ALA A 130 14.91 14.14 -2.44
CA ALA A 130 14.12 14.83 -3.46
C ALA A 130 14.04 16.35 -3.21
N GLN A 131 13.75 16.77 -1.97
CA GLN A 131 13.72 18.19 -1.62
C GLN A 131 15.07 18.90 -1.80
N ARG A 132 16.19 18.22 -1.52
CA ARG A 132 17.53 18.80 -1.73
C ARG A 132 17.84 19.04 -3.21
N ARG A 133 17.40 18.13 -4.08
CA ARG A 133 17.53 18.26 -5.55
C ARG A 133 16.62 19.33 -6.14
N ASN A 134 15.49 19.59 -5.49
CA ASN A 134 14.53 20.62 -5.91
C ASN A 134 14.24 21.59 -4.75
N ARG A 135 15.16 22.54 -4.53
CA ARG A 135 15.06 23.50 -3.42
C ARG A 135 13.76 24.30 -3.51
N GLY A 136 13.05 24.39 -2.39
CA GLY A 136 11.73 25.03 -2.32
C GLY A 136 10.55 24.06 -2.48
N SER A 137 10.77 22.80 -2.88
CA SER A 137 9.72 21.78 -2.94
C SER A 137 9.28 21.28 -1.54
N LEU A 138 8.11 20.64 -1.50
CA LEU A 138 7.56 19.99 -0.31
C LEU A 138 7.67 18.47 -0.45
N ALA A 139 8.18 17.82 0.59
CA ALA A 139 8.03 16.40 0.80
C ALA A 139 6.69 16.14 1.48
N LEU A 140 5.97 15.08 1.08
CA LEU A 140 4.72 14.68 1.70
C LEU A 140 4.63 13.17 1.82
N TYR A 141 4.03 12.72 2.92
CA TYR A 141 3.55 11.36 3.06
C TYR A 141 2.05 11.31 2.75
N GLY A 142 1.68 10.64 1.67
CA GLY A 142 0.30 10.53 1.19
C GLY A 142 -0.35 9.19 1.57
N MET A 143 -1.64 9.24 1.91
CA MET A 143 -2.46 8.04 2.16
C MET A 143 -3.68 8.03 1.24
N CYS A 144 -3.98 6.88 0.65
CA CYS A 144 -5.14 6.72 -0.23
C CYS A 144 -6.47 6.57 0.53
N TYR A 145 -6.45 6.05 1.76
CA TYR A 145 -7.62 5.97 2.63
C TYR A 145 -7.27 6.24 4.10
N GLY A 146 -8.30 6.47 4.91
CA GLY A 146 -8.17 6.82 6.33
C GLY A 146 -8.15 8.33 6.55
N SER A 147 -7.71 8.76 7.74
CA SER A 147 -7.65 10.18 8.11
C SER A 147 -6.33 10.51 8.78
N LYS A 148 -5.96 11.80 8.77
CA LYS A 148 -4.73 12.30 9.40
C LYS A 148 -4.64 11.93 10.88
N ALA A 149 -5.77 11.94 11.59
CA ALA A 149 -5.84 11.56 13.01
C ALA A 149 -5.49 10.08 13.28
N ARG A 150 -5.60 9.22 12.27
CA ARG A 150 -5.32 7.78 12.39
C ARG A 150 -3.90 7.39 11.98
N VAL A 151 -3.08 8.32 11.48
CA VAL A 151 -1.68 8.06 11.09
C VAL A 151 -0.94 7.42 12.26
N SER A 152 -0.26 6.30 12.01
CA SER A 152 0.49 5.57 13.04
C SER A 152 1.54 6.43 13.74
N SER A 153 1.83 6.10 15.01
CA SER A 153 2.89 6.75 15.78
C SER A 153 4.27 6.60 15.13
N ILE A 154 4.52 5.49 14.41
CA ILE A 154 5.73 5.26 13.64
C ILE A 154 5.90 6.32 12.56
N VAL A 155 4.85 6.58 11.76
CA VAL A 155 4.91 7.61 10.71
C VAL A 155 5.09 9.00 11.31
N ARG A 156 4.35 9.33 12.38
CA ARG A 156 4.49 10.63 13.06
C ARG A 156 5.93 10.86 13.53
N LYS A 157 6.50 9.89 14.24
CA LYS A 157 7.84 9.99 14.79
C LYS A 157 8.92 10.01 13.69
N TYR A 158 8.96 8.98 12.84
CA TYR A 158 10.11 8.76 11.97
C TYR A 158 10.02 9.44 10.60
N VAL A 159 8.81 9.80 10.16
CA VAL A 159 8.62 10.52 8.89
C VAL A 159 8.44 12.01 9.14
N GLN A 160 7.60 12.41 10.10
CA GLN A 160 7.27 13.82 10.31
C GLN A 160 8.26 14.50 11.27
N GLU A 161 8.34 14.04 12.52
CA GLU A 161 9.13 14.70 13.58
C GLU A 161 10.63 14.60 13.32
N GLU A 162 11.16 13.38 13.20
CA GLU A 162 12.59 13.14 12.96
C GLU A 162 12.96 13.29 11.47
N GLY A 163 12.03 12.93 10.58
CA GLY A 163 12.24 12.92 9.14
C GLY A 163 12.08 14.29 8.47
N GLY A 164 11.38 15.23 9.12
CA GLY A 164 11.15 16.57 8.60
C GLY A 164 10.35 16.62 7.29
N VAL A 165 9.41 15.67 7.12
CA VAL A 165 8.49 15.53 5.98
C VAL A 165 7.07 15.95 6.37
#